data_AF-H0G8Y7-F1
#
_entry.id   AF-H0G8Y7-F1
#
_cell.length_a   1.000
_cell.length_b   1.000
_cell.length_c   1.000
_cell.angle_alpha   90.00
_cell.angle_beta   90.00
_cell.angle_gamma   90.00
#
_symmetry.space_group_name_H-M   'P 1'
#
loop_
_entity.id
_entity.type
_entity.pdbx_description
1 polymer ?
#
loop_
_entity_poly.entity_id
_entity_poly.type
_entity_poly.pdbx_seq_one_letter_code
_entity_poly.pdbx_strand_id
1 'polypeptide(L)' 'MVLGAQAGESRLAGVFRKAGVTRFRRAMETPFNLILEARL' A
#
# COMPACT_ATOMS: atom_id res chain seq x y z
N MET A 1 5.21 -0.46 16.00
CA MET A 1 5.68 -0.63 14.60
C MET A 1 5.42 -2.06 14.20
N VAL A 2 4.53 -2.31 13.23
CA VAL A 2 4.18 -3.65 12.75
C VAL A 2 4.87 -3.91 11.41
N LEU A 3 5.96 -4.67 11.44
CA LEU A 3 6.74 -5.01 10.23
C LEU A 3 5.90 -5.75 9.17
N GLY A 4 4.86 -6.48 9.59
CA GLY A 4 3.94 -7.18 8.68
C GLY A 4 3.14 -6.23 7.78
N ALA A 5 2.69 -5.08 8.29
CA ALA A 5 1.95 -4.12 7.49
C ALA A 5 2.85 -3.45 6.43
N GLN A 6 4.10 -3.16 6.78
CA GLN A 6 5.11 -2.60 5.86
C GLN A 6 5.53 -3.60 4.78
N ALA A 7 5.68 -4.88 5.15
CA ALA A 7 5.93 -5.96 4.18
C ALA A 7 4.74 -6.15 3.22
N GLY A 8 3.50 -6.07 3.73
CA GLY A 8 2.28 -6.12 2.93
C GLY A 8 2.15 -4.93 1.98
N GLU A 9 2.41 -3.70 2.46
CA GLU A 9 2.38 -2.47 1.66
C GLU A 9 3.38 -2.54 0.48
N SER A 10 4.62 -2.95 0.74
CA SER A 10 5.66 -3.06 -0.30
C SER A 10 5.30 -4.11 -1.38
N ARG A 11 4.77 -5.27 -0.95
CA ARG A 11 4.30 -6.31 -1.88
C ARG A 11 3.15 -5.80 -2.75
N LEU A 12 2.17 -5.10 -2.17
CA LEU A 12 1.04 -4.51 -2.89
C LEU A 12 1.53 -3.43 -3.87
N ALA A 13 2.43 -2.54 -3.45
CA ALA A 13 3.02 -1.53 -4.32
C ALA A 13 3.68 -2.14 -5.57
N GLY A 14 4.41 -3.25 -5.41
CA GLY A 14 5.00 -3.99 -6.53
C GLY A 14 3.97 -4.56 -7.51
N VAL A 15 2.84 -5.07 -7.01
CA VAL A 15 1.73 -5.57 -7.84
C VAL A 15 1.09 -4.41 -8.62
N PHE A 16 0.78 -3.30 -7.96
CA PHE A 16 0.17 -2.13 -8.60
C PHE A 16 1.09 -1.52 -9.66
N ARG A 17 2.39 -1.42 -9.39
CA ARG A 17 3.37 -0.92 -10.36
C ARG A 17 3.45 -1.80 -11.61
N LYS A 18 3.37 -3.13 -11.46
CA LYS A 18 3.29 -4.07 -12.59
C LYS A 18 1.98 -3.94 -13.36
N ALA A 19 0.89 -3.57 -12.70
CA ALA A 19 -0.40 -3.31 -13.31
C ALA A 19 -0.51 -1.91 -13.97
N GLY A 20 0.57 -1.12 -14.01
CA GLY A 20 0.60 0.20 -14.63
C GLY A 20 0.09 1.34 -13.75
N VAL A 21 -0.28 1.07 -12.50
CA VAL A 21 -0.63 2.12 -11.53
C VAL A 21 0.65 2.89 -11.17
N THR A 22 0.65 4.18 -11.48
CA THR A 22 1.79 5.07 -11.19
C THR A 22 1.63 5.78 -9.84
N ARG A 23 0.39 5.93 -9.35
CA ARG A 23 0.07 6.65 -8.13
C ARG A 23 -0.43 5.70 -7.05
N PHE A 24 0.48 5.31 -6.17
CA PHE A 24 0.20 4.45 -5.02
C PHE A 24 0.66 5.14 -3.73
N ARG A 25 -0.20 5.23 -2.71
CA ARG A 25 0.15 5.84 -1.43
C ARG A 25 -0.68 5.28 -0.28
N ARG A 26 -0.16 5.43 0.94
CA ARG A 26 -0.95 5.27 2.17
C ARG A 26 -1.89 6.46 2.34
N ALA A 27 -3.19 6.19 2.35
CA ALA A 27 -4.22 7.21 2.51
C ALA A 27 -4.54 7.48 3.99
N MET A 28 -4.58 6.43 4.81
CA MET A 28 -4.85 6.52 6.24
C MET A 28 -4.26 5.33 6.99
N GLU A 29 -3.88 5.54 8.24
CA GLU A 29 -3.46 4.50 9.16
C GLU A 29 -4.22 4.68 10.48
N THR A 30 -4.79 3.59 10.98
CA THR A 30 -5.38 3.48 12.32
C THR A 30 -4.66 2.34 13.05
N PRO A 31 -4.88 2.16 14.37
CA PRO A 31 -4.25 1.08 15.13
C PRO A 31 -4.53 -0.32 14.57
N PHE A 32 -5.62 -0.48 13.83
CA PHE A 32 -6.07 -1.77 13.29
C PHE A 32 -6.12 -1.82 11.76
N ASN A 33 -6.23 -0.67 11.09
CA ASN A 33 -6.40 -0.61 9.64
C ASN A 33 -5.29 0.18 8.98
N LEU A 34 -4.81 -0.34 7.85
CA LEU A 34 -3.96 0.36 6.90
C LEU A 34 -4.75 0.53 5.60
N ILE A 35 -5.00 1.77 5.21
CA ILE A 35 -5.74 2.10 3.98
C ILE A 35 -4.75 2.60 2.92
N LEU A 36 -4.70 1.89 1.80
CA LEU A 36 -3.84 2.20 0.65
C LEU A 36 -4.70 2.67 -0.52
N GLU A 37 -4.28 3.74 -1.18
CA GLU A 37 -4.93 4.32 -2.37
C GLU A 37 -4.06 4.05 -3.60
N ALA A 38 -4.67 3.47 -4.64
CA ALA A 38 -4.10 3.30 -5.97
C ALA A 38 -4.95 4.09 -6.97
N ARG A 39 -4.32 4.96 -7.77
CA ARG A 39 -4.98 5.68 -8.87
C ARG A 39 -4.21 5.45 -10.17
N LEU A 40 -4.94 5.25 -11.26
CA LEU A 40 -4.41 5.17 -12.62
C LEU A 40 -3.96 6.55 -13.10
#